data_AF-R5K7E2-F1
#
_entry.id   AF-R5K7E2-F1
#
_cell.length_a   1.000
_cell.length_b   1.000
_cell.length_c   1.000
_cell.angle_alpha   90.00
_cell.angle_beta   90.00
_cell.angle_gamma   90.00
#
_symmetry.space_group_name_H-M   'P 1'
#
loop_
_entity.id
_entity.type
_entity.pdbx_description
1 polymer ?
#
loop_
_entity_poly.entity_id
_entity_poly.type
_entity_poly.pdbx_seq_one_letter_code
_entity_poly.pdbx_strand_id
1 'polypeptide(L)'
;MYELYPYFTNDGSVGLFSPEADDIYHSTYGALSEAYEKFILPANFEEHFKNNNEIKILDICFGIGYNTKSFLNYFFEKILHEKNTHIETIDTDNKLLTNLNENSNNNTEYNEKIYTDNVFDKNSIETVRKNKIFITAIDTDKNLAYLSPFFVTGKKNLKNNKLAFEHEKISKLLNKKTITKYKLDKIVNIILLKKLAENNSAILNDNDLIEILNNKKYKPFFDKYMLSLFEFYRERGYKYSCLSPLKTFLHNIYYRNISRSYKKALNALKLNEISIQLKIEDARKAVMLDNNIYNYVFLDAFTPSKCPCLWSLEFFKLLYEHLDDNGMILTYSNSANIRNAFIQAGFHVGKIYNKEFNKYTGTVAVKNKTLIKNELSEYDLGLMKTKAGIFYRDENLTLDNEAIISAHKKEVETSNLISSSKFIKSYKKSKF
;
A
#
# COMPACT_ATOMS: atom_id res chain seq x y z
N MET A 1 6.82 12.26 -24.42
CA MET A 1 5.53 12.11 -23.71
C MET A 1 5.61 10.83 -22.91
N TYR A 2 5.37 10.87 -21.61
CA TYR A 2 5.38 9.67 -20.77
C TYR A 2 4.19 8.77 -21.14
N GLU A 3 4.44 7.48 -21.38
CA GLU A 3 3.41 6.54 -21.84
C GLU A 3 3.08 5.48 -20.80
N LEU A 4 1.79 5.24 -20.62
CA LEU A 4 1.29 4.17 -19.77
C LEU A 4 0.75 3.03 -20.61
N TYR A 5 0.91 1.82 -20.10
CA TYR A 5 0.37 0.59 -20.67
C TYR A 5 -0.58 -0.09 -19.67
N PRO A 6 -1.72 0.55 -19.32
CA PRO A 6 -2.64 0.04 -18.30
C PRO A 6 -3.57 -1.04 -18.85
N TYR A 7 -3.96 -1.95 -17.97
CA TYR A 7 -4.98 -2.97 -18.21
C TYR A 7 -5.78 -3.22 -16.92
N PHE A 8 -6.95 -3.86 -17.02
CA PHE A 8 -7.66 -4.29 -15.81
C PHE A 8 -7.32 -5.73 -15.47
N THR A 9 -6.93 -5.96 -14.22
CA THR A 9 -6.71 -7.29 -13.65
C THR A 9 -8.05 -7.98 -13.35
N ASN A 10 -8.00 -9.28 -13.06
CA ASN A 10 -9.22 -10.08 -12.84
C ASN A 10 -9.94 -9.78 -11.51
N ASP A 11 -9.37 -8.99 -10.60
CA ASP A 11 -10.08 -8.49 -9.41
C ASP A 11 -10.77 -7.12 -9.64
N GLY A 12 -10.59 -6.53 -10.82
CA GLY A 12 -11.12 -5.22 -11.18
C GLY A 12 -10.24 -4.03 -10.78
N SER A 13 -9.02 -4.29 -10.29
CA SER A 13 -7.98 -3.25 -10.12
C SER A 13 -7.23 -2.99 -11.44
N VAL A 14 -6.37 -1.97 -11.45
CA VAL A 14 -5.58 -1.59 -12.64
C VAL A 14 -4.19 -2.18 -12.50
N GLY A 15 -3.76 -2.96 -13.49
CA GLY A 15 -2.37 -3.36 -13.67
C GLY A 15 -1.69 -2.48 -14.71
N LEU A 16 -0.36 -2.58 -14.78
CA LEU A 16 0.45 -1.88 -15.77
C LEU A 16 1.46 -2.84 -16.39
N PHE A 17 1.88 -2.55 -17.62
CA PHE A 17 3.01 -3.19 -18.26
C PHE A 17 4.17 -2.18 -18.36
N SER A 18 5.39 -2.62 -18.06
CA SER A 18 6.63 -1.86 -18.29
C SER A 18 7.33 -2.43 -19.53
N PRO A 19 7.32 -1.73 -20.68
CA PRO A 19 8.07 -2.16 -21.86
C PRO A 19 9.58 -2.22 -21.60
N GLU A 20 10.11 -1.30 -20.78
CA GLU A 20 11.53 -1.24 -20.46
C GLU A 20 11.98 -2.47 -19.65
N ALA A 21 11.19 -2.89 -18.67
CA ALA A 21 11.47 -4.10 -17.91
C ALA A 21 11.05 -5.38 -18.65
N ASP A 22 10.25 -5.27 -19.72
CA ASP A 22 9.50 -6.37 -20.34
C ASP A 22 8.79 -7.23 -19.27
N ASP A 23 8.08 -6.56 -18.36
CA ASP A 23 7.37 -7.21 -17.27
C ASP A 23 6.12 -6.43 -16.86
N ILE A 24 5.24 -7.11 -16.14
CA ILE A 24 4.01 -6.51 -15.62
C ILE A 24 4.18 -6.06 -14.18
N TYR A 25 3.58 -4.92 -13.87
CA TYR A 25 3.35 -4.52 -12.50
C TYR A 25 2.21 -5.37 -11.95
N HIS A 26 2.51 -6.12 -10.88
CA HIS A 26 1.58 -7.02 -10.20
C HIS A 26 1.04 -8.15 -11.10
N SER A 27 0.43 -9.15 -10.48
CA SER A 27 -0.22 -10.28 -11.13
C SER A 27 -1.48 -9.86 -11.87
N THR A 28 -1.69 -10.43 -13.05
CA THR A 28 -2.94 -10.28 -13.82
C THR A 28 -4.17 -10.84 -13.08
N TYR A 29 -3.98 -11.71 -12.09
CA TYR A 29 -5.06 -12.20 -11.24
C TYR A 29 -5.71 -11.05 -10.44
N GLY A 30 -4.92 -10.07 -10.00
CA GLY A 30 -5.42 -8.97 -9.21
C GLY A 30 -4.31 -8.21 -8.51
N ALA A 31 -4.12 -6.93 -8.84
CA ALA A 31 -3.10 -6.10 -8.21
C ALA A 31 -3.47 -5.78 -6.76
N LEU A 32 -4.75 -5.48 -6.50
CA LEU A 32 -5.25 -5.26 -5.13
C LEU A 32 -5.25 -6.57 -4.33
N SER A 33 -5.70 -7.68 -4.93
CA SER A 33 -5.65 -9.00 -4.27
C SER A 33 -4.22 -9.42 -3.92
N GLU A 34 -3.26 -9.21 -4.81
CA GLU A 34 -1.86 -9.50 -4.52
C GLU A 34 -1.33 -8.68 -3.35
N ALA A 35 -1.58 -7.36 -3.33
CA ALA A 35 -1.16 -6.50 -2.23
C ALA A 35 -1.66 -7.02 -0.87
N TYR A 36 -2.94 -7.40 -0.79
CA TYR A 36 -3.51 -7.98 0.42
C TYR A 36 -2.87 -9.32 0.81
N GLU A 37 -2.69 -10.22 -0.16
CA GLU A 37 -2.26 -11.58 0.09
C GLU A 37 -0.77 -11.72 0.40
N LYS A 38 0.07 -10.79 -0.10
CA LYS A 38 1.52 -10.81 0.12
C LYS A 38 1.97 -9.86 1.23
N PHE A 39 1.30 -8.74 1.43
CA PHE A 39 1.78 -7.70 2.33
C PHE A 39 0.84 -7.51 3.53
N ILE A 40 -0.46 -7.43 3.31
CA ILE A 40 -1.38 -7.01 4.38
C ILE A 40 -1.74 -8.15 5.34
N LEU A 41 -2.26 -9.26 4.82
CA LEU A 41 -2.69 -10.39 5.65
C LEU A 41 -1.53 -11.06 6.40
N PRO A 42 -0.33 -11.23 5.81
CA PRO A 42 0.77 -11.88 6.52
C PRO A 42 1.40 -10.97 7.61
N ALA A 43 1.31 -9.65 7.47
CA ALA A 43 1.88 -8.68 8.41
C ALA A 43 1.22 -8.65 9.79
N ASN A 44 -0.01 -9.17 9.90
CA ASN A 44 -0.72 -9.32 11.17
C ASN A 44 -0.86 -8.00 11.98
N PHE A 45 -1.23 -6.91 11.30
CA PHE A 45 -1.28 -5.56 11.91
C PHE A 45 -2.15 -5.48 13.16
N GLU A 46 -3.18 -6.31 13.28
CA GLU A 46 -4.00 -6.44 14.49
C GLU A 46 -3.14 -6.67 15.75
N GLU A 47 -2.14 -7.55 15.67
CA GLU A 47 -1.23 -7.83 16.78
C GLU A 47 -0.34 -6.64 17.11
N HIS A 48 0.17 -5.94 16.08
CA HIS A 48 0.95 -4.71 16.26
C HIS A 48 0.15 -3.65 17.03
N PHE A 49 -1.10 -3.42 16.64
CA PHE A 49 -1.96 -2.39 17.22
C PHE A 49 -2.58 -2.75 18.58
N LYS A 50 -2.40 -3.98 19.09
CA LYS A 50 -2.72 -4.32 20.49
C LYS A 50 -1.80 -3.59 21.46
N ASN A 51 -0.50 -3.58 21.15
CA ASN A 51 0.53 -3.08 22.06
C ASN A 51 1.04 -1.69 21.63
N ASN A 52 1.00 -1.40 20.33
CA ASN A 52 1.53 -0.16 19.77
C ASN A 52 0.42 0.75 19.23
N ASN A 53 0.65 2.06 19.26
CA ASN A 53 -0.19 3.05 18.57
C ASN A 53 0.58 3.78 17.48
N GLU A 54 1.87 3.51 17.30
CA GLU A 54 2.68 4.05 16.23
C GLU A 54 3.10 2.92 15.28
N ILE A 55 3.08 3.20 13.98
CA ILE A 55 3.59 2.29 12.96
C ILE A 55 4.40 3.07 11.93
N LYS A 56 5.58 2.55 11.59
CA LYS A 56 6.45 3.05 10.53
C LYS A 56 6.57 1.99 9.45
N ILE A 57 6.17 2.34 8.23
CA ILE A 57 6.19 1.46 7.05
C ILE A 57 7.10 2.06 5.98
N LEU A 58 7.96 1.22 5.43
CA LEU A 58 8.77 1.51 4.24
C LEU A 58 8.18 0.74 3.04
N ASP A 59 7.74 1.46 2.01
CA ASP A 59 7.17 0.89 0.78
C ASP A 59 8.16 1.12 -0.38
N ILE A 60 8.92 0.09 -0.75
CA ILE A 60 9.98 0.14 -1.75
C ILE A 60 9.42 -0.31 -3.10
N CYS A 61 9.69 0.49 -4.14
CA CYS A 61 9.05 0.38 -5.45
C CYS A 61 7.54 0.63 -5.35
N PHE A 62 7.20 1.80 -4.80
CA PHE A 62 5.84 2.22 -4.55
C PHE A 62 4.93 2.05 -5.78
N GLY A 63 5.42 2.36 -6.98
CA GLY A 63 4.70 2.26 -8.24
C GLY A 63 3.36 2.98 -8.18
N ILE A 64 2.27 2.23 -8.32
CA ILE A 64 0.89 2.74 -8.21
C ILE A 64 0.30 2.62 -6.80
N GLY A 65 1.14 2.33 -5.80
CA GLY A 65 0.88 2.42 -4.37
C GLY A 65 -0.07 1.38 -3.78
N TYR A 66 -0.25 0.21 -4.39
CA TYR A 66 -1.22 -0.76 -3.91
C TYR A 66 -0.92 -1.28 -2.50
N ASN A 67 0.36 -1.43 -2.12
CA ASN A 67 0.72 -1.90 -0.78
C ASN A 67 0.34 -0.86 0.29
N THR A 68 0.80 0.39 0.13
CA THR A 68 0.36 1.52 0.96
C THR A 68 -1.16 1.68 1.01
N LYS A 69 -1.86 1.65 -0.14
CA LYS A 69 -3.32 1.80 -0.19
C LYS A 69 -4.03 0.66 0.53
N SER A 70 -3.57 -0.57 0.34
CA SER A 70 -4.18 -1.75 0.97
C SER A 70 -3.98 -1.72 2.48
N PHE A 71 -2.82 -1.27 2.95
CA PHE A 71 -2.57 -1.06 4.38
C PHE A 71 -3.53 0.00 4.95
N LEU A 72 -3.61 1.18 4.32
CA LEU A 72 -4.52 2.24 4.78
C LEU A 72 -5.98 1.77 4.78
N ASN A 73 -6.40 1.07 3.73
CA ASN A 73 -7.75 0.52 3.64
C ASN A 73 -8.04 -0.47 4.78
N TYR A 74 -7.14 -1.42 5.00
CA TYR A 74 -7.25 -2.38 6.10
C TYR A 74 -7.27 -1.68 7.47
N PHE A 75 -6.43 -0.67 7.67
CA PHE A 75 -6.43 0.12 8.90
C PHE A 75 -7.78 0.81 9.16
N PHE A 76 -8.37 1.45 8.15
CA PHE A 76 -9.69 2.08 8.29
C PHE A 76 -10.81 1.06 8.52
N GLU A 77 -10.78 -0.07 7.80
CA GLU A 77 -11.85 -1.08 7.86
C GLU A 77 -11.80 -1.96 9.11
N LYS A 78 -10.62 -2.32 9.60
CA LYS A 78 -10.45 -3.29 10.68
C LYS A 78 -10.04 -2.62 11.98
N ILE A 79 -8.92 -1.90 11.95
CA ILE A 79 -8.33 -1.35 13.18
C ILE A 79 -9.16 -0.20 13.75
N LEU A 80 -9.72 0.66 12.89
CA LEU A 80 -10.57 1.77 13.34
C LEU A 80 -12.04 1.39 13.51
N HIS A 81 -12.58 0.45 12.73
CA HIS A 81 -13.98 0.05 12.87
C HIS A 81 -14.22 -0.73 14.16
N GLU A 82 -13.31 -1.63 14.56
CA GLU A 82 -13.39 -2.35 15.85
C GLU A 82 -13.42 -1.38 17.04
N LYS A 83 -12.67 -0.27 16.97
CA LYS A 83 -12.67 0.76 18.01
C LYS A 83 -13.95 1.60 18.02
N ASN A 84 -14.56 1.85 16.86
CA ASN A 84 -15.79 2.64 16.77
C ASN A 84 -17.06 1.85 17.15
N THR A 85 -17.08 0.53 17.03
CA THR A 85 -18.22 -0.29 17.48
C THR A 85 -18.43 -0.24 19.00
N HIS A 86 -17.39 0.03 19.79
CA HIS A 86 -17.50 0.25 21.24
C HIS A 86 -18.02 1.66 21.61
N ILE A 87 -17.98 2.60 20.66
CA ILE A 87 -18.47 3.98 20.87
C ILE A 87 -19.95 4.09 20.48
N GLU A 88 -20.44 3.31 19.52
CA GLU A 88 -21.87 3.29 19.12
C GLU A 88 -22.81 2.77 20.23
N THR A 89 -22.30 2.15 21.31
CA THR A 89 -23.07 1.77 22.50
C THR A 89 -23.25 2.89 23.54
N ILE A 90 -22.60 4.04 23.36
CA ILE A 90 -22.75 5.18 24.26
C ILE A 90 -23.66 6.23 23.59
N ASP A 91 -24.92 6.14 24.01
CA ASP A 91 -25.95 7.17 24.04
C ASP A 91 -26.80 7.44 22.78
N THR A 92 -27.87 6.67 22.68
CA THR A 92 -29.13 7.11 22.04
C THR A 92 -30.30 7.11 23.03
N ASP A 93 -30.05 7.11 24.34
CA ASP A 93 -31.11 7.21 25.34
C ASP A 93 -31.43 8.69 25.61
N ASN A 94 -31.87 9.38 24.55
CA ASN A 94 -32.62 10.61 24.67
C ASN A 94 -34.00 10.29 25.27
N LYS A 95 -34.05 10.05 26.58
CA LYS A 95 -35.28 10.21 27.35
C LYS A 95 -35.68 11.67 27.23
N LEU A 96 -36.68 11.91 26.39
CA LEU A 96 -37.44 13.15 26.28
C LEU A 96 -37.71 13.71 27.69
N LEU A 97 -37.03 14.81 28.03
CA LEU A 97 -37.45 15.70 29.10
C LEU A 97 -38.71 16.43 28.61
N THR A 98 -39.84 15.74 28.74
CA THR A 98 -41.15 16.39 28.83
C THR A 98 -41.17 17.18 30.13
N ASN A 99 -41.01 18.51 30.03
CA ASN A 99 -41.61 19.52 30.92
C ASN A 99 -41.09 20.89 30.53
N LEU A 100 -41.73 21.54 29.56
CA LEU A 100 -41.71 23.00 29.46
C LEU A 100 -43.16 23.47 29.52
N ASN A 101 -43.49 24.01 30.69
CA ASN A 101 -44.71 24.75 30.96
C ASN A 101 -44.84 25.92 29.96
N GLU A 102 -46.08 26.10 29.52
CA GLU A 102 -46.57 27.30 28.86
C GLU A 102 -46.25 28.54 29.72
N ASN A 103 -45.67 29.56 29.10
CA ASN A 103 -46.17 30.93 29.23
C ASN A 103 -45.53 31.87 28.19
N SER A 104 -46.40 32.73 27.71
CA SER A 104 -46.27 33.71 26.64
C SER A 104 -45.28 34.84 26.94
N ASN A 105 -44.54 35.28 25.91
CA ASN A 105 -44.71 36.62 25.31
C ASN A 105 -43.69 36.89 24.20
N ASN A 106 -44.20 37.54 23.16
CA ASN A 106 -43.49 37.90 21.94
C ASN A 106 -42.41 38.96 22.19
N ASN A 107 -41.16 38.61 21.87
CA ASN A 107 -40.15 39.49 21.28
C ASN A 107 -39.17 38.58 20.54
N THR A 108 -39.25 38.54 19.21
CA THR A 108 -38.32 37.78 18.37
C THR A 108 -36.98 38.53 18.27
N GLU A 109 -36.20 38.47 19.35
CA GLU A 109 -34.75 38.49 19.24
C GLU A 109 -34.30 37.11 18.74
N TYR A 110 -33.76 37.06 17.53
CA TYR A 110 -33.05 35.88 17.04
C TYR A 110 -31.78 35.69 17.87
N ASN A 111 -31.91 35.00 19.00
CA ASN A 111 -30.79 34.46 19.75
C ASN A 111 -30.21 33.26 18.96
N GLU A 112 -29.36 33.54 17.97
CA GLU A 112 -28.44 32.56 17.40
C GLU A 112 -27.35 32.20 18.42
N LYS A 113 -27.74 31.58 19.54
CA LYS A 113 -26.85 30.63 20.20
C LYS A 113 -27.06 29.29 19.51
N ILE A 114 -26.40 29.13 18.37
CA ILE A 114 -26.11 27.80 17.84
C ILE A 114 -25.33 27.11 18.97
N TYR A 115 -25.96 26.13 19.61
CA TYR A 115 -25.34 25.21 20.57
C TYR A 115 -24.20 24.47 19.87
N THR A 116 -23.07 25.15 19.80
CA THR A 116 -21.77 24.61 19.41
C THR A 116 -21.04 24.36 20.72
N ASP A 117 -20.50 23.15 20.84
CA ASP A 117 -19.46 22.74 21.79
C ASP A 117 -19.86 21.96 23.06
N ASN A 118 -21.13 21.62 23.31
CA ASN A 118 -21.52 20.87 24.52
C ASN A 118 -22.01 19.41 24.32
N VAL A 119 -21.67 18.75 23.20
CA VAL A 119 -21.97 17.30 23.01
C VAL A 119 -20.71 16.43 23.07
N PHE A 120 -19.69 16.89 23.79
CA PHE A 120 -18.70 15.98 24.35
C PHE A 120 -18.91 16.01 25.86
N ASP A 121 -19.72 15.08 26.34
CA ASP A 121 -19.74 14.75 27.74
C ASP A 121 -18.30 14.41 28.15
N LYS A 122 -17.69 15.27 28.97
CA LYS A 122 -16.28 15.18 29.36
C LYS A 122 -15.98 13.94 30.19
N ASN A 123 -17.00 13.18 30.57
CA ASN A 123 -16.92 12.10 31.55
C ASN A 123 -17.02 10.68 30.96
N SER A 124 -17.08 10.51 29.63
CA SER A 124 -17.07 9.18 28.98
C SER A 124 -15.98 9.02 27.91
N ILE A 125 -14.98 9.90 27.90
CA ILE A 125 -13.77 9.71 27.08
C ILE A 125 -12.88 8.68 27.78
N GLU A 126 -13.16 7.40 27.57
CA GLU A 126 -12.06 6.44 27.43
C GLU A 126 -11.07 7.08 26.45
N THR A 127 -9.89 7.44 26.94
CA THR A 127 -8.82 8.10 26.18
C THR A 127 -8.64 7.41 24.83
N VAL A 128 -9.22 7.97 23.76
CA VAL A 128 -9.13 7.40 22.41
C VAL A 128 -7.67 7.45 22.02
N ARG A 129 -6.99 6.30 22.11
CA ARG A 129 -5.56 6.16 21.84
C ARG A 129 -5.29 6.53 20.38
N LYS A 130 -4.77 7.74 20.17
CA LYS A 130 -4.43 8.30 18.85
C LYS A 130 -3.39 7.41 18.19
N ASN A 131 -3.66 6.93 16.96
CA ASN A 131 -2.66 6.18 16.21
C ASN A 131 -1.82 7.13 15.35
N LYS A 132 -0.53 6.86 15.27
CA LYS A 132 0.44 7.55 14.41
C LYS A 132 0.90 6.59 13.32
N ILE A 133 0.69 7.00 12.08
CA ILE A 133 1.02 6.20 10.90
C ILE A 133 2.03 6.98 10.09
N PHE A 134 3.22 6.43 9.92
CA PHE A 134 4.26 6.99 9.09
C PHE A 134 4.56 6.02 7.95
N ILE A 135 4.39 6.48 6.72
CA ILE A 135 4.69 5.71 5.52
C ILE A 135 5.75 6.46 4.73
N THR A 136 6.89 5.81 4.50
CA THR A 136 7.90 6.28 3.54
C THR A 136 7.77 5.42 2.29
N ALA A 137 7.32 6.01 1.20
CA ALA A 137 7.22 5.38 -0.11
C ALA A 137 8.40 5.83 -0.97
N ILE A 138 9.07 4.89 -1.64
CA ILE A 138 10.21 5.17 -2.51
C ILE A 138 9.94 4.61 -3.90
N ASP A 139 10.15 5.43 -4.92
CA ASP A 139 10.16 5.00 -6.32
C ASP A 139 11.14 5.83 -7.14
N THR A 140 11.54 5.33 -8.30
CA THR A 140 12.33 6.10 -9.27
C THR A 140 11.44 6.79 -10.30
N ASP A 141 10.24 6.27 -10.56
CA ASP A 141 9.30 6.81 -11.52
C ASP A 141 8.34 7.81 -10.84
N LYS A 142 8.71 9.09 -10.95
CA LYS A 142 7.91 10.24 -10.50
C LYS A 142 6.47 10.17 -11.00
N ASN A 143 6.29 9.95 -12.30
CA ASN A 143 5.00 10.07 -12.96
C ASN A 143 4.08 8.95 -12.49
N LEU A 144 4.59 7.73 -12.39
CA LEU A 144 3.84 6.59 -11.90
C LEU A 144 3.39 6.77 -10.44
N ALA A 145 4.32 7.21 -9.58
CA ALA A 145 4.04 7.43 -8.17
C ALA A 145 2.98 8.54 -7.97
N TYR A 146 3.05 9.63 -8.74
CA TYR A 146 2.08 10.72 -8.66
C TYR A 146 0.68 10.34 -9.17
N LEU A 147 0.60 9.40 -10.11
CA LEU A 147 -0.68 8.88 -10.62
C LEU A 147 -1.40 7.97 -9.63
N SER A 148 -0.72 7.50 -8.59
CA SER A 148 -1.25 6.56 -7.61
C SER A 148 -2.67 6.90 -7.13
N PRO A 149 -3.01 8.10 -6.63
CA PRO A 149 -4.35 8.40 -6.11
C PRO A 149 -5.49 8.30 -7.13
N PHE A 150 -5.17 8.27 -8.43
CA PHE A 150 -6.15 8.41 -9.51
C PHE A 150 -6.63 7.09 -10.06
N PHE A 151 -5.88 5.99 -9.89
CA PHE A 151 -6.27 4.70 -10.46
C PHE A 151 -7.59 4.18 -9.86
N VAL A 152 -8.52 3.81 -10.75
CA VAL A 152 -9.81 3.22 -10.37
C VAL A 152 -9.61 1.79 -9.86
N THR A 153 -10.45 1.37 -8.92
CA THR A 153 -10.48 -0.01 -8.41
C THR A 153 -11.90 -0.56 -8.42
N GLY A 154 -12.05 -1.90 -8.45
CA GLY A 154 -13.35 -2.57 -8.35
C GLY A 154 -14.21 -2.48 -9.61
N LYS A 155 -13.58 -2.36 -10.78
CA LYS A 155 -14.29 -2.31 -12.07
C LYS A 155 -14.84 -3.70 -12.42
N LYS A 156 -16.16 -3.80 -12.61
CA LYS A 156 -16.83 -5.08 -12.94
C LYS A 156 -16.83 -5.42 -14.43
N ASN A 157 -17.03 -4.43 -15.30
CA ASN A 157 -17.06 -4.62 -16.75
C ASN A 157 -15.67 -4.33 -17.33
N LEU A 158 -14.86 -5.38 -17.46
CA LEU A 158 -13.51 -5.29 -17.99
C LEU A 158 -13.55 -5.25 -19.52
N LYS A 159 -13.26 -4.09 -20.11
CA LYS A 159 -13.05 -3.98 -21.56
C LYS A 159 -11.57 -4.18 -21.88
N ASN A 160 -11.08 -5.42 -21.68
CA ASN A 160 -9.70 -5.77 -22.03
C ASN A 160 -9.53 -6.12 -23.53
N ASN A 161 -10.62 -6.09 -24.30
CA ASN A 161 -10.68 -6.61 -25.68
C ASN A 161 -9.94 -5.75 -26.72
N LYS A 162 -9.36 -4.60 -26.34
CA LYS A 162 -8.54 -3.72 -27.18
C LYS A 162 -7.49 -3.01 -26.33
N LEU A 163 -6.52 -3.77 -25.81
CA LEU A 163 -5.32 -3.15 -25.24
C LEU A 163 -4.50 -2.53 -26.37
N ALA A 164 -3.84 -1.39 -26.10
CA ALA A 164 -3.01 -0.70 -27.09
C ALA A 164 -1.64 -1.39 -27.32
N PHE A 165 -1.46 -2.59 -26.78
CA PHE A 165 -0.23 -3.36 -26.78
C PHE A 165 -0.56 -4.85 -26.68
N GLU A 166 0.35 -5.70 -27.17
CA GLU A 166 0.25 -7.15 -27.04
C GLU A 166 1.31 -7.65 -26.05
N HIS A 167 0.89 -8.46 -25.07
CA HIS A 167 1.81 -9.09 -24.14
C HIS A 167 1.30 -10.47 -23.71
N GLU A 168 2.13 -11.49 -23.91
CA GLU A 168 1.72 -12.89 -23.84
C GLU A 168 1.13 -13.28 -22.48
N LYS A 169 1.75 -12.86 -21.37
CA LYS A 169 1.25 -13.18 -20.01
C LYS A 169 -0.15 -12.57 -19.79
N ILE A 170 -0.35 -11.36 -20.28
CA ILE A 170 -1.61 -10.61 -20.12
C ILE A 170 -2.70 -11.29 -20.95
N SER A 171 -2.42 -11.57 -22.23
CA SER A 171 -3.35 -12.24 -23.13
C SER A 171 -3.77 -13.64 -22.63
N LYS A 172 -2.86 -14.41 -22.03
CA LYS A 172 -3.15 -15.74 -21.47
C LYS A 172 -4.04 -15.69 -20.21
N LEU A 173 -3.89 -14.68 -19.37
CA LEU A 173 -4.44 -14.68 -18.02
C LEU A 173 -5.70 -13.82 -17.83
N LEU A 174 -6.00 -12.91 -18.76
CA LEU A 174 -7.17 -12.03 -18.70
C LEU A 174 -8.52 -12.69 -19.09
N ASN A 175 -8.51 -13.96 -19.51
CA ASN A 175 -9.73 -14.69 -19.88
C ASN A 175 -10.44 -15.39 -18.71
N LYS A 176 -9.97 -15.20 -17.47
CA LYS A 176 -10.59 -15.80 -16.29
C LYS A 176 -11.71 -14.91 -15.73
N LYS A 177 -12.71 -15.53 -15.11
CA LYS A 177 -13.85 -14.82 -14.50
C LYS A 177 -13.36 -13.81 -13.47
N THR A 178 -13.88 -12.59 -13.53
CA THR A 178 -13.56 -11.53 -12.57
C THR A 178 -14.09 -11.90 -11.19
N ILE A 179 -13.22 -11.87 -10.16
CA ILE A 179 -13.61 -12.07 -8.76
C ILE A 179 -13.05 -10.91 -7.95
N THR A 180 -13.90 -9.92 -7.68
CA THR A 180 -13.54 -8.81 -6.78
C THR A 180 -13.65 -9.28 -5.33
N LYS A 181 -12.49 -9.46 -4.69
CA LYS A 181 -12.39 -9.93 -3.30
C LYS A 181 -12.26 -8.79 -2.30
N TYR A 182 -11.45 -7.80 -2.64
CA TYR A 182 -11.21 -6.62 -1.83
C TYR A 182 -11.79 -5.38 -2.52
N LYS A 183 -12.22 -4.41 -1.71
CA LYS A 183 -12.73 -3.13 -2.20
C LYS A 183 -11.94 -2.03 -1.53
N LEU A 184 -11.32 -1.17 -2.33
CA LEU A 184 -10.65 0.01 -1.80
C LEU A 184 -11.68 1.12 -1.54
N ASP A 185 -11.71 1.62 -0.30
CA ASP A 185 -12.51 2.79 0.04
C ASP A 185 -11.90 4.05 -0.59
N LYS A 186 -12.78 4.93 -1.09
CA LYS A 186 -12.38 6.19 -1.73
C LYS A 186 -11.58 7.09 -0.79
N ILE A 187 -11.82 6.99 0.53
CA ILE A 187 -11.10 7.79 1.53
C ILE A 187 -9.58 7.58 1.45
N VAL A 188 -9.13 6.38 1.09
CA VAL A 188 -7.71 6.06 0.97
C VAL A 188 -7.03 6.92 -0.09
N ASN A 189 -7.61 6.99 -1.29
CA ASN A 189 -7.08 7.80 -2.38
C ASN A 189 -7.19 9.31 -2.08
N ILE A 190 -8.24 9.74 -1.38
CA ILE A 190 -8.37 11.14 -0.92
C ILE A 190 -7.23 11.51 0.03
N ILE A 191 -6.94 10.65 1.02
CA ILE A 191 -5.87 10.86 1.99
C ILE A 191 -4.52 10.89 1.28
N LEU A 192 -4.28 9.94 0.37
CA LEU A 192 -3.04 9.87 -0.38
C LEU A 192 -2.83 11.15 -1.20
N LEU A 193 -3.82 11.57 -2.01
CA LEU A 193 -3.73 12.81 -2.78
C LEU A 193 -3.46 14.02 -1.89
N LYS A 194 -4.19 14.14 -0.78
CA LYS A 194 -4.04 15.24 0.17
C LYS A 194 -2.62 15.27 0.75
N LYS A 195 -2.09 14.13 1.19
CA LYS A 195 -0.75 14.04 1.80
C LYS A 195 0.37 14.31 0.80
N LEU A 196 0.24 13.84 -0.43
CA LEU A 196 1.17 14.16 -1.50
C LEU A 196 1.17 15.68 -1.81
N ALA A 197 0.00 16.30 -1.90
CA ALA A 197 -0.11 17.74 -2.14
C ALA A 197 0.35 18.60 -0.95
N GLU A 198 0.15 18.15 0.29
CA GLU A 198 0.65 18.80 1.51
C GLU A 198 2.18 18.77 1.58
N ASN A 199 2.80 17.63 1.24
CA ASN A 199 4.24 17.45 1.32
C ASN A 199 4.98 18.10 0.14
N ASN A 200 4.36 18.15 -1.03
CA ASN A 200 4.91 18.82 -2.20
C ASN A 200 3.80 19.44 -3.05
N SER A 201 3.54 20.73 -2.86
CA SER A 201 2.51 21.45 -3.61
C SER A 201 2.79 21.52 -5.12
N ALA A 202 4.03 21.26 -5.57
CA ALA A 202 4.36 21.25 -6.98
C ALA A 202 3.62 20.16 -7.76
N ILE A 203 3.17 19.08 -7.11
CA ILE A 203 2.38 18.01 -7.75
C ILE A 203 1.11 18.55 -8.44
N LEU A 204 0.51 19.61 -7.88
CA LEU A 204 -0.72 20.21 -8.42
C LEU A 204 -0.48 20.94 -9.76
N ASN A 205 0.77 21.31 -10.04
CA ASN A 205 1.17 22.03 -11.24
C ASN A 205 2.13 21.22 -12.12
N ASP A 206 2.27 19.91 -11.87
CA ASP A 206 3.15 19.04 -12.65
C ASP A 206 2.54 18.80 -14.05
N ASN A 207 3.21 19.27 -15.09
CA ASN A 207 2.71 19.24 -16.47
C ASN A 207 2.55 17.80 -16.98
N ASP A 208 3.49 16.91 -16.66
CA ASP A 208 3.45 15.50 -17.11
C ASP A 208 2.21 14.81 -16.52
N LEU A 209 1.98 14.99 -15.22
CA LEU A 209 0.81 14.46 -14.54
C LEU A 209 -0.49 14.98 -15.16
N ILE A 210 -0.60 16.30 -15.35
CA ILE A 210 -1.80 16.94 -15.93
C ILE A 210 -2.06 16.43 -17.35
N GLU A 211 -1.01 16.29 -18.17
CA GLU A 211 -1.12 15.79 -19.54
C GLU A 211 -1.64 14.35 -19.55
N ILE A 212 -1.10 13.47 -18.69
CA ILE A 212 -1.52 12.08 -18.58
C ILE A 212 -2.98 11.97 -18.09
N LEU A 213 -3.36 12.72 -17.05
CA LEU A 213 -4.71 12.69 -16.48
C LEU A 213 -5.78 13.18 -17.48
N ASN A 214 -5.43 14.12 -18.36
CA ASN A 214 -6.31 14.64 -19.40
C ASN A 214 -6.34 13.78 -20.68
N ASN A 215 -5.40 12.83 -20.82
CA ASN A 215 -5.32 12.00 -22.00
C ASN A 215 -6.53 11.05 -22.10
N LYS A 216 -7.29 11.16 -23.19
CA LYS A 216 -8.48 10.33 -23.47
C LYS A 216 -8.16 8.83 -23.49
N LYS A 217 -6.92 8.44 -23.84
CA LYS A 217 -6.43 7.05 -23.83
C LYS A 217 -6.50 6.42 -22.43
N TYR A 218 -6.16 7.17 -21.39
CA TYR A 218 -6.03 6.66 -20.01
C TYR A 218 -7.25 6.91 -19.14
N LYS A 219 -8.15 7.81 -19.55
CA LYS A 219 -9.41 8.15 -18.84
C LYS A 219 -10.20 6.95 -18.29
N PRO A 220 -10.32 5.78 -18.98
CA PRO A 220 -11.06 4.64 -18.44
C PRO A 220 -10.45 4.00 -17.17
N PHE A 221 -9.18 4.27 -16.88
CA PHE A 221 -8.40 3.72 -15.77
C PHE A 221 -8.31 4.66 -14.57
N PHE A 222 -8.82 5.89 -14.70
CA PHE A 222 -8.82 6.88 -13.63
C PHE A 222 -10.22 7.05 -13.01
N ASP A 223 -10.25 7.28 -11.70
CA ASP A 223 -11.46 7.58 -10.96
C ASP A 223 -11.90 9.03 -11.19
N LYS A 224 -13.12 9.20 -11.71
CA LYS A 224 -13.67 10.51 -12.07
C LYS A 224 -13.78 11.46 -10.87
N TYR A 225 -14.07 10.94 -9.68
CA TYR A 225 -14.17 11.77 -8.48
C TYR A 225 -12.79 12.30 -8.08
N MET A 226 -11.76 11.46 -8.14
CA MET A 226 -10.37 11.86 -7.86
C MET A 226 -9.86 12.91 -8.84
N LEU A 227 -10.19 12.79 -10.14
CA LEU A 227 -9.87 13.82 -11.14
C LEU A 227 -10.50 15.18 -10.78
N SER A 228 -11.80 15.19 -10.46
CA SER A 228 -12.48 16.42 -10.04
C SER A 228 -11.92 17.02 -8.75
N LEU A 229 -11.51 16.16 -7.80
CA LEU A 229 -10.90 16.60 -6.54
C LEU A 229 -9.52 17.23 -6.77
N PHE A 230 -8.72 16.67 -7.69
CA PHE A 230 -7.44 17.24 -8.07
C PHE A 230 -7.61 18.61 -8.72
N GLU A 231 -8.53 18.77 -9.68
CA GLU A 231 -8.84 20.08 -10.26
C GLU A 231 -9.31 21.09 -9.20
N PHE A 232 -10.11 20.65 -8.23
CA PHE A 232 -10.48 21.49 -7.10
C PHE A 232 -9.26 21.98 -6.29
N TYR A 233 -8.30 21.10 -6.00
CA TYR A 233 -7.07 21.48 -5.30
C TYR A 233 -6.19 22.41 -6.13
N ARG A 234 -6.15 22.24 -7.45
CA ARG A 234 -5.41 23.10 -8.38
C ARG A 234 -5.98 24.52 -8.46
N GLU A 235 -7.28 24.64 -8.70
CA GLU A 235 -7.91 25.92 -9.01
C GLU A 235 -8.29 26.73 -7.77
N ARG A 236 -8.70 26.08 -6.68
CA ARG A 236 -9.45 26.74 -5.59
C ARG A 236 -8.78 26.63 -4.24
N GLY A 237 -8.08 25.52 -3.98
CA GLY A 237 -7.57 25.18 -2.65
C GLY A 237 -8.63 25.39 -1.55
N TYR A 238 -8.18 25.60 -0.31
CA TYR A 238 -9.05 26.09 0.79
C TYR A 238 -9.18 27.63 0.81
N LYS A 239 -8.45 28.35 -0.06
CA LYS A 239 -8.24 29.80 0.05
C LYS A 239 -9.42 30.63 -0.48
N TYR A 240 -10.25 30.08 -1.37
CA TYR A 240 -11.38 30.83 -1.93
C TYR A 240 -12.60 29.93 -2.15
N SER A 241 -13.33 29.65 -1.08
CA SER A 241 -14.77 29.46 -1.25
C SER A 241 -15.38 30.86 -1.35
N CYS A 242 -15.67 31.31 -2.58
CA CYS A 242 -16.61 32.41 -2.73
C CYS A 242 -17.90 32.04 -1.96
N LEU A 243 -18.38 32.95 -1.10
CA LEU A 243 -19.60 32.81 -0.31
C LEU A 243 -20.89 32.58 -1.15
N SER A 244 -20.79 32.45 -2.47
CA SER A 244 -21.91 32.69 -3.38
C SER A 244 -22.63 31.46 -3.97
N PRO A 245 -22.50 30.24 -3.42
CA PRO A 245 -23.66 29.37 -3.45
C PRO A 245 -24.09 29.06 -2.02
N LEU A 246 -25.24 29.62 -1.62
CA LEU A 246 -26.00 29.20 -0.45
C LEU A 246 -26.09 27.66 -0.35
N LYS A 247 -26.17 26.97 -1.51
CA LYS A 247 -26.10 25.52 -1.60
C LYS A 247 -24.78 24.93 -1.08
N THR A 248 -23.63 25.53 -1.38
CA THR A 248 -22.33 25.09 -0.87
C THR A 248 -22.19 25.37 0.62
N PHE A 249 -22.69 26.50 1.10
CA PHE A 249 -22.75 26.82 2.53
C PHE A 249 -23.62 25.82 3.30
N LEU A 250 -24.85 25.58 2.84
CA LEU A 250 -25.77 24.58 3.43
C LEU A 250 -25.23 23.16 3.28
N HIS A 251 -24.56 22.84 2.18
CA HIS A 251 -23.86 21.57 1.98
C HIS A 251 -22.76 21.41 3.04
N ASN A 252 -21.95 22.43 3.28
CA ASN A 252 -20.91 22.38 4.30
C ASN A 252 -21.51 22.23 5.71
N ILE A 253 -22.62 22.89 6.02
CA ILE A 253 -23.36 22.70 7.30
C ILE A 253 -23.90 21.27 7.41
N TYR A 254 -24.55 20.75 6.38
CA TYR A 254 -25.08 19.37 6.36
C TYR A 254 -23.96 18.35 6.56
N TYR A 255 -22.84 18.49 5.84
CA TYR A 255 -21.73 17.56 5.98
C TYR A 255 -21.11 17.63 7.38
N ARG A 256 -20.85 18.84 7.89
CA ARG A 256 -20.27 19.04 9.23
C ARG A 256 -21.15 18.48 10.35
N ASN A 257 -22.46 18.68 10.26
CA ASN A 257 -23.34 18.47 11.41
C ASN A 257 -24.29 17.25 11.28
N ILE A 258 -24.60 16.81 10.06
CA ILE A 258 -25.66 15.81 9.81
C ILE A 258 -25.09 14.52 9.19
N SER A 259 -24.15 14.62 8.25
CA SER A 259 -23.63 13.44 7.52
C SER A 259 -22.84 12.50 8.43
N ARG A 260 -23.40 11.31 8.69
CA ARG A 260 -22.70 10.23 9.43
C ARG A 260 -21.42 9.79 8.72
N SER A 261 -21.43 9.69 7.39
CA SER A 261 -20.25 9.33 6.60
C SER A 261 -19.14 10.38 6.70
N TYR A 262 -19.50 11.67 6.70
CA TYR A 262 -18.53 12.75 6.89
C TYR A 262 -17.95 12.72 8.31
N LYS A 263 -18.79 12.53 9.33
CA LYS A 263 -18.32 12.40 10.72
C LYS A 263 -17.38 11.21 10.89
N LYS A 264 -17.66 10.05 10.27
CA LYS A 264 -16.74 8.90 10.26
C LYS A 264 -15.40 9.23 9.59
N ALA A 265 -15.40 9.86 8.42
CA ALA A 265 -14.18 10.28 7.72
C ALA A 265 -13.39 11.37 8.48
N LEU A 266 -14.09 12.34 9.06
CA LEU A 266 -13.51 13.41 9.85
C LEU A 266 -12.92 12.88 11.16
N ASN A 267 -13.58 11.93 11.82
CA ASN A 267 -13.06 11.26 13.00
C ASN A 267 -11.83 10.42 12.66
N ALA A 268 -11.85 9.65 11.56
CA ALA A 268 -10.66 8.91 11.10
C ALA A 268 -9.45 9.83 10.84
N LEU A 269 -9.68 11.03 10.30
CA LEU A 269 -8.66 12.05 10.04
C LEU A 269 -8.22 12.85 11.27
N LYS A 270 -9.13 13.12 12.22
CA LYS A 270 -8.84 13.87 13.45
C LYS A 270 -8.20 13.01 14.53
N LEU A 271 -8.55 11.71 14.58
CA LEU A 271 -8.10 10.76 15.60
C LEU A 271 -6.79 10.06 15.23
N ASN A 272 -6.23 10.27 14.04
CA ASN A 272 -4.99 9.61 13.62
C ASN A 272 -4.05 10.58 12.89
N GLU A 273 -2.78 10.59 13.28
CA GLU A 273 -1.72 11.32 12.60
C GLU A 273 -1.17 10.46 11.48
N ILE A 274 -1.62 10.69 10.24
CA ILE A 274 -1.13 9.98 9.06
C ILE A 274 -0.12 10.89 8.32
N SER A 275 1.10 10.40 8.19
CA SER A 275 2.18 10.99 7.39
C SER A 275 2.56 10.03 6.27
N ILE A 276 2.62 10.53 5.03
CA ILE A 276 3.01 9.75 3.85
C ILE A 276 4.05 10.54 3.08
N GLN A 277 5.31 10.17 3.21
CA GLN A 277 6.42 10.77 2.49
C GLN A 277 6.70 9.96 1.23
N LEU A 278 6.66 10.60 0.05
CA LEU A 278 7.08 10.01 -1.20
C LEU A 278 8.46 10.54 -1.58
N LYS A 279 9.44 9.65 -1.71
CA LYS A 279 10.81 9.96 -2.18
C LYS A 279 10.96 9.44 -3.61
N ILE A 280 11.30 10.35 -4.53
CA ILE A 280 11.57 9.99 -5.94
C ILE A 280 13.09 9.85 -6.10
N GLU A 281 13.62 8.65 -5.82
CA GLU A 281 15.06 8.36 -5.85
C GLU A 281 15.32 6.84 -5.90
N ASP A 282 16.57 6.45 -6.21
CA ASP A 282 17.05 5.08 -6.02
C ASP A 282 16.89 4.65 -4.55
N ALA A 283 16.20 3.54 -4.31
CA ALA A 283 15.93 3.05 -2.97
C ALA A 283 17.21 2.73 -2.18
N ARG A 284 18.30 2.32 -2.83
CA ARG A 284 19.60 2.12 -2.15
C ARG A 284 20.07 3.42 -1.54
N LYS A 285 20.08 4.51 -2.31
CA LYS A 285 20.50 5.84 -1.85
C LYS A 285 19.56 6.40 -0.79
N ALA A 286 18.26 6.30 -1.04
CA ALA A 286 17.23 6.84 -0.16
C ALA A 286 17.24 6.17 1.23
N VAL A 287 17.55 4.87 1.30
CA VAL A 287 17.69 4.14 2.57
C VAL A 287 19.05 4.39 3.23
N MET A 288 20.15 4.50 2.47
CA MET A 288 21.46 4.87 3.05
C MET A 288 21.46 6.24 3.75
N LEU A 289 20.65 7.18 3.26
CA LEU A 289 20.48 8.51 3.84
C LEU A 289 19.35 8.58 4.87
N ASP A 290 18.64 7.47 5.09
CA ASP A 290 17.58 7.39 6.09
C ASP A 290 18.16 7.08 7.47
N ASN A 291 17.49 7.58 8.51
CA ASN A 291 17.82 7.28 9.91
C ASN A 291 16.63 6.64 10.64
N ASN A 292 15.56 6.31 9.92
CA ASN A 292 14.35 5.75 10.50
C ASN A 292 14.45 4.22 10.66
N ILE A 293 13.93 3.73 11.79
CA ILE A 293 13.66 2.31 11.99
C ILE A 293 12.20 2.03 11.64
N TYR A 294 11.97 0.98 10.86
CA TYR A 294 10.65 0.59 10.34
C TYR A 294 10.11 -0.66 11.01
N ASN A 295 8.81 -0.69 11.29
CA ASN A 295 8.12 -1.89 11.76
C ASN A 295 7.83 -2.83 10.60
N TYR A 296 7.56 -2.29 9.41
CA TYR A 296 7.26 -3.08 8.22
C TYR A 296 7.97 -2.53 7.01
N VAL A 297 8.52 -3.43 6.19
CA VAL A 297 9.06 -3.11 4.87
C VAL A 297 8.29 -3.92 3.84
N PHE A 298 7.62 -3.23 2.92
CA PHE A 298 7.04 -3.83 1.73
C PHE A 298 8.07 -3.74 0.61
N LEU A 299 8.68 -4.88 0.26
CA LEU A 299 9.65 -4.98 -0.82
C LEU A 299 8.98 -5.57 -2.06
N ASP A 300 8.56 -4.68 -2.96
CA ASP A 300 7.79 -5.00 -4.17
C ASP A 300 8.47 -4.53 -5.46
N ALA A 301 9.78 -4.76 -5.53
CA ALA A 301 10.57 -4.47 -6.73
C ALA A 301 10.22 -5.42 -7.89
N PHE A 302 10.61 -5.04 -9.12
CA PHE A 302 10.61 -5.97 -10.25
C PHE A 302 11.40 -7.24 -9.94
N THR A 303 11.18 -8.30 -10.74
CA THR A 303 11.77 -9.62 -10.49
C THR A 303 13.30 -9.53 -10.30
N PRO A 304 13.90 -10.45 -9.52
CA PRO A 304 15.34 -10.37 -9.20
C PRO A 304 16.28 -10.36 -10.41
N SER A 305 15.85 -10.93 -11.55
CA SER A 305 16.59 -10.88 -12.81
C SER A 305 16.54 -9.53 -13.54
N LYS A 306 15.56 -8.67 -13.19
CA LYS A 306 15.33 -7.36 -13.84
C LYS A 306 15.86 -6.21 -12.98
N CYS A 307 15.72 -6.29 -11.66
CA CYS A 307 16.17 -5.25 -10.73
C CYS A 307 17.05 -5.82 -9.60
N PRO A 308 18.13 -6.57 -9.92
CA PRO A 308 18.95 -7.30 -8.93
C PRO A 308 19.53 -6.41 -7.83
N CYS A 309 19.70 -5.11 -8.07
CA CYS A 309 20.22 -4.17 -7.07
C CYS A 309 19.37 -4.09 -5.79
N LEU A 310 18.04 -4.27 -5.90
CA LEU A 310 17.12 -4.29 -4.75
C LEU A 310 16.95 -5.69 -4.14
N TRP A 311 17.75 -6.65 -4.61
CA TRP A 311 17.72 -8.05 -4.19
C TRP A 311 19.12 -8.59 -3.82
N SER A 312 20.09 -7.69 -3.67
CA SER A 312 21.46 -8.01 -3.28
C SER A 312 21.55 -8.31 -1.79
N LEU A 313 22.57 -9.08 -1.40
CA LEU A 313 22.86 -9.32 0.01
C LEU A 313 23.08 -8.00 0.78
N GLU A 314 23.82 -7.09 0.18
CA GLU A 314 24.20 -5.82 0.81
C GLU A 314 22.99 -4.92 1.01
N PHE A 315 22.05 -4.89 0.07
CA PHE A 315 20.81 -4.16 0.26
C PHE A 315 19.98 -4.77 1.40
N PHE A 316 19.96 -6.10 1.53
CA PHE A 316 19.29 -6.73 2.67
C PHE A 316 19.96 -6.47 4.00
N LYS A 317 21.30 -6.36 4.05
CA LYS A 317 22.00 -5.91 5.26
C LYS A 317 21.62 -4.48 5.64
N LEU A 318 21.54 -3.58 4.66
CA LEU A 318 21.07 -2.20 4.89
C LEU A 318 19.63 -2.20 5.43
N LEU A 319 18.73 -3.02 4.86
CA LEU A 319 17.36 -3.17 5.38
C LEU A 319 17.33 -3.79 6.78
N TYR A 320 18.26 -4.69 7.11
CA TYR A 320 18.38 -5.26 8.46
C TYR A 320 18.67 -4.17 9.49
N GLU A 321 19.55 -3.22 9.18
CA GLU A 321 19.86 -2.09 10.06
C GLU A 321 18.65 -1.17 10.27
N HIS A 322 17.79 -1.04 9.25
CA HIS A 322 16.59 -0.19 9.28
C HIS A 322 15.32 -0.89 9.78
N LEU A 323 15.39 -2.16 10.17
CA LEU A 323 14.22 -2.91 10.63
C LEU A 323 14.18 -2.96 12.17
N ASP A 324 13.01 -2.73 12.74
CA ASP A 324 12.75 -2.98 14.17
C ASP A 324 13.00 -4.48 14.52
N ASP A 325 13.36 -4.78 15.76
CA ASP A 325 13.62 -6.15 16.20
C ASP A 325 12.38 -7.06 16.09
N ASN A 326 11.19 -6.48 16.23
CA ASN A 326 9.92 -7.15 15.97
C ASN A 326 9.30 -6.75 14.61
N GLY A 327 10.11 -6.15 13.73
CA GLY A 327 9.69 -5.75 12.41
C GLY A 327 9.70 -6.91 11.41
N MET A 328 9.05 -6.70 10.27
CA MET A 328 8.93 -7.68 9.20
C MET A 328 9.18 -7.07 7.81
N ILE A 329 9.94 -7.78 6.98
CA ILE A 329 10.03 -7.53 5.54
C ILE A 329 9.12 -8.54 4.84
N LEU A 330 8.24 -8.05 3.97
CA LEU A 330 7.32 -8.86 3.18
C LEU A 330 7.62 -8.68 1.70
N THR A 331 7.61 -9.79 0.95
CA THR A 331 7.83 -9.77 -0.50
C THR A 331 7.15 -10.94 -1.21
N TYR A 332 6.76 -10.74 -2.47
CA TYR A 332 6.19 -11.80 -3.31
C TYR A 332 7.22 -12.87 -3.72
N SER A 333 8.52 -12.57 -3.63
CA SER A 333 9.58 -13.46 -4.14
C SER A 333 9.65 -14.76 -3.34
N ASN A 334 9.64 -15.89 -4.05
CA ASN A 334 9.78 -17.24 -3.49
C ASN A 334 11.12 -17.90 -3.86
N SER A 335 12.01 -17.14 -4.47
CA SER A 335 13.24 -17.65 -5.07
C SER A 335 14.27 -18.05 -4.01
N ALA A 336 15.02 -19.12 -4.29
CA ALA A 336 15.97 -19.70 -3.35
C ALA A 336 17.14 -18.75 -3.07
N ASN A 337 17.64 -18.05 -4.10
CA ASN A 337 18.69 -17.05 -3.94
C ASN A 337 18.26 -15.92 -2.99
N ILE A 338 17.04 -15.41 -3.11
CA ILE A 338 16.55 -14.32 -2.25
C ILE A 338 16.38 -14.77 -0.80
N ARG A 339 15.82 -15.95 -0.57
CA ARG A 339 15.72 -16.51 0.78
C ARG A 339 17.11 -16.75 1.39
N ASN A 340 18.07 -17.22 0.58
CA ASN A 340 19.44 -17.41 1.05
C ASN A 340 20.10 -16.06 1.37
N ALA A 341 19.93 -15.04 0.53
CA ALA A 341 20.43 -13.69 0.79
C ALA A 341 19.88 -13.10 2.10
N PHE A 342 18.58 -13.24 2.37
CA PHE A 342 18.01 -12.82 3.66
C PHE A 342 18.66 -13.54 4.85
N ILE A 343 18.86 -14.86 4.75
CA ILE A 343 19.54 -15.63 5.80
C ILE A 343 20.98 -15.13 6.00
N GLN A 344 21.72 -14.89 4.92
CA GLN A 344 23.09 -14.37 4.99
C GLN A 344 23.16 -12.92 5.49
N ALA A 345 22.08 -12.14 5.33
CA ALA A 345 21.96 -10.80 5.91
C ALA A 345 21.62 -10.81 7.41
N GLY A 346 21.33 -11.98 8.00
CA GLY A 346 21.04 -12.15 9.42
C GLY A 346 19.57 -12.35 9.77
N PHE A 347 18.67 -12.42 8.78
CA PHE A 347 17.25 -12.63 9.02
C PHE A 347 16.89 -14.10 9.26
N HIS A 348 15.83 -14.31 10.04
CA HIS A 348 15.04 -15.53 9.96
C HIS A 348 14.01 -15.40 8.84
N VAL A 349 13.85 -16.48 8.07
CA VAL A 349 13.03 -16.48 6.86
C VAL A 349 11.90 -17.50 6.98
N GLY A 350 10.70 -17.09 6.59
CA GLY A 350 9.52 -17.93 6.51
C GLY A 350 8.76 -17.74 5.21
N LYS A 351 7.68 -18.51 5.06
CA LYS A 351 6.83 -18.49 3.87
C LYS A 351 5.51 -17.81 4.14
N ILE A 352 5.06 -17.07 3.13
CA ILE A 352 3.71 -16.52 3.10
C ILE A 352 2.79 -17.58 2.49
N TYR A 353 1.85 -18.07 3.29
CA TYR A 353 0.88 -19.06 2.88
C TYR A 353 -0.43 -18.40 2.44
N ASN A 354 -0.84 -18.67 1.21
CA ASN A 354 -2.12 -18.25 0.69
C ASN A 354 -3.13 -19.39 0.85
N LYS A 355 -4.12 -19.16 1.73
CA LYS A 355 -5.17 -20.14 2.05
C LYS A 355 -6.07 -20.47 0.85
N GLU A 356 -6.36 -19.52 -0.02
CA GLU A 356 -7.27 -19.70 -1.15
C GLU A 356 -6.68 -20.65 -2.19
N PHE A 357 -5.40 -20.46 -2.52
CA PHE A 357 -4.72 -21.30 -3.50
C PHE A 357 -4.04 -22.53 -2.89
N ASN A 358 -4.14 -22.71 -1.57
CA ASN A 358 -3.43 -23.75 -0.83
C ASN A 358 -1.94 -23.84 -1.21
N LYS A 359 -1.27 -22.69 -1.31
CA LYS A 359 0.11 -22.60 -1.80
C LYS A 359 0.89 -21.48 -1.11
N TYR A 360 2.21 -21.63 -1.09
CA TYR A 360 3.10 -20.56 -0.65
C TYR A 360 3.35 -19.57 -1.78
N THR A 361 3.21 -18.28 -1.48
CA THR A 361 3.15 -17.22 -2.50
C THR A 361 4.13 -16.08 -2.27
N GLY A 362 4.90 -16.11 -1.20
CA GLY A 362 5.92 -15.11 -0.92
C GLY A 362 6.82 -15.50 0.25
N THR A 363 7.66 -14.56 0.63
CA THR A 363 8.64 -14.71 1.69
C THR A 363 8.43 -13.61 2.73
N VAL A 364 8.59 -13.99 4.01
CA VAL A 364 8.67 -13.06 5.13
C VAL A 364 10.05 -13.19 5.77
N ALA A 365 10.71 -12.07 6.03
CA ALA A 365 12.01 -12.01 6.70
C ALA A 365 11.90 -11.14 7.95
N VAL A 366 12.42 -11.64 9.08
CA VAL A 366 12.28 -11.03 10.42
C VAL A 366 13.57 -11.16 11.21
N LYS A 367 13.80 -10.26 12.16
CA LYS A 367 14.90 -10.40 13.15
C LYS A 367 14.54 -11.38 14.26
N ASN A 368 13.29 -11.32 14.73
CA ASN A 368 12.79 -12.22 15.77
C ASN A 368 12.14 -13.48 15.18
N LYS A 369 12.75 -14.65 15.41
CA LYS A 369 12.25 -15.94 14.88
C LYS A 369 10.81 -16.24 15.29
N THR A 370 10.34 -15.78 16.45
CA THR A 370 8.98 -16.07 16.94
C THR A 370 7.88 -15.53 16.03
N LEU A 371 8.20 -14.57 15.17
CA LEU A 371 7.27 -13.98 14.20
C LEU A 371 7.04 -14.86 12.95
N ILE A 372 7.85 -15.91 12.76
CA ILE A 372 7.70 -16.83 11.63
C ILE A 372 6.54 -17.80 11.88
N LYS A 373 5.47 -17.65 11.09
CA LYS A 373 4.29 -18.56 11.13
C LYS A 373 4.49 -19.85 10.33
N ASN A 374 5.18 -19.79 9.19
CA ASN A 374 5.43 -20.95 8.34
C ASN A 374 6.94 -21.06 8.05
N GLU A 375 7.60 -22.05 8.65
CA GLU A 375 9.04 -22.25 8.45
C GLU A 375 9.39 -22.79 7.05
N LEU A 376 10.64 -22.57 6.66
CA LEU A 376 11.20 -23.19 5.46
C LEU A 376 11.28 -24.71 5.64
N SER A 377 10.86 -25.45 4.62
CA SER A 377 10.94 -26.91 4.62
C SER A 377 12.37 -27.38 4.33
N GLU A 378 12.66 -28.66 4.59
CA GLU A 378 13.94 -29.27 4.18
C GLU A 378 14.21 -29.12 2.68
N TYR A 379 13.15 -29.14 1.85
CA TYR A 379 13.27 -28.87 0.43
C TYR A 379 13.75 -27.44 0.16
N ASP A 380 13.16 -26.45 0.84
CA ASP A 380 13.52 -25.04 0.68
C ASP A 380 15.00 -24.83 1.12
N LEU A 381 15.37 -25.38 2.28
CA LEU A 381 16.74 -25.32 2.81
C LEU A 381 17.75 -26.02 1.90
N GLY A 382 17.39 -27.19 1.36
CA GLY A 382 18.24 -27.92 0.41
C GLY A 382 18.39 -27.19 -0.92
N LEU A 383 17.33 -26.57 -1.44
CA LEU A 383 17.37 -25.82 -2.69
C LEU A 383 18.30 -24.60 -2.60
N MET A 384 18.34 -23.93 -1.44
CA MET A 384 19.27 -22.81 -1.17
C MET A 384 20.74 -23.25 -1.13
N LYS A 385 21.03 -24.53 -0.89
CA LYS A 385 22.40 -25.08 -0.94
C LYS A 385 22.83 -25.48 -2.35
N THR A 386 22.02 -25.22 -3.37
CA THR A 386 22.33 -25.48 -4.78
C THR A 386 22.76 -24.21 -5.50
N LYS A 387 23.13 -24.30 -6.78
CA LYS A 387 23.36 -23.11 -7.62
C LYS A 387 22.18 -22.13 -7.65
N ALA A 388 20.95 -22.57 -7.40
CA ALA A 388 19.78 -21.69 -7.32
C ALA A 388 19.75 -20.81 -6.06
N GLY A 389 20.56 -21.12 -5.04
CA GLY A 389 20.71 -20.30 -3.84
C GLY A 389 21.80 -19.24 -3.92
N ILE A 390 22.58 -19.19 -5.01
CA ILE A 390 23.60 -18.16 -5.22
C ILE A 390 22.87 -16.83 -5.44
N PHE A 391 23.14 -15.84 -4.59
CA PHE A 391 22.46 -14.54 -4.56
C PHE A 391 23.28 -13.43 -5.20
N TYR A 392 22.61 -12.31 -5.48
CA TYR A 392 23.24 -11.13 -6.06
C TYR A 392 24.09 -10.39 -5.02
N ARG A 393 25.12 -9.70 -5.52
CA ARG A 393 26.04 -8.88 -4.73
C ARG A 393 26.13 -7.48 -5.31
N ASP A 394 26.12 -6.49 -4.44
CA ASP A 394 26.27 -5.06 -4.76
C ASP A 394 27.04 -4.38 -3.62
N GLU A 395 28.35 -4.64 -3.56
CA GLU A 395 29.22 -4.35 -2.40
C GLU A 395 29.12 -2.90 -1.89
N ASN A 396 29.01 -1.95 -2.82
CA ASN A 396 28.95 -0.52 -2.50
C ASN A 396 27.56 0.10 -2.70
N LEU A 397 26.53 -0.72 -3.02
CA LEU A 397 25.18 -0.26 -3.31
C LEU A 397 25.08 0.75 -4.47
N THR A 398 25.98 0.65 -5.44
CA THR A 398 26.10 1.59 -6.57
C THR A 398 26.22 0.92 -7.93
N LEU A 399 26.34 -0.42 -7.98
CA LEU A 399 26.49 -1.11 -9.25
C LEU A 399 25.21 -0.97 -10.10
N ASP A 400 25.38 -0.97 -11.42
CA ASP A 400 24.26 -1.10 -12.34
C ASP A 400 23.73 -2.54 -12.34
N ASN A 401 22.53 -2.73 -12.88
CA ASN A 401 21.89 -4.06 -12.87
C ASN A 401 22.66 -5.04 -13.76
N GLU A 402 23.24 -4.58 -14.86
CA GLU A 402 24.01 -5.36 -15.82
C GLU A 402 25.28 -5.95 -15.19
N ALA A 403 26.04 -5.16 -14.43
CA ALA A 403 27.24 -5.61 -13.73
C ALA A 403 26.89 -6.63 -12.66
N ILE A 404 25.82 -6.39 -11.88
CA ILE A 404 25.37 -7.33 -10.84
C ILE A 404 24.98 -8.68 -11.48
N ILE A 405 24.24 -8.66 -12.59
CA ILE A 405 23.85 -9.87 -13.33
C ILE A 405 25.08 -10.59 -13.90
N SER A 406 26.03 -9.86 -14.47
CA SER A 406 27.25 -10.42 -15.04
C SER A 406 28.12 -11.11 -13.98
N ALA A 407 28.33 -10.46 -12.83
CA ALA A 407 29.07 -11.02 -11.70
C ALA A 407 28.38 -12.28 -11.14
N HIS A 408 27.06 -12.22 -10.95
CA HIS A 408 26.26 -13.35 -10.47
C HIS A 408 26.34 -14.56 -11.41
N LYS A 409 26.24 -14.36 -12.73
CA LYS A 409 26.39 -15.44 -13.72
C LYS A 409 27.75 -16.11 -13.62
N LYS A 410 28.83 -15.33 -13.51
CA LYS A 410 30.19 -15.85 -13.34
C LYS A 410 30.34 -16.66 -12.06
N GLU A 411 29.74 -16.23 -10.96
CA GLU A 411 29.73 -16.97 -9.70
C GLU A 411 28.96 -18.30 -9.83
N VAL A 412 27.80 -18.28 -10.48
CA VAL A 412 27.00 -19.49 -10.74
C VAL A 412 27.75 -20.50 -11.61
N GLU A 413 28.45 -20.03 -12.65
CA GLU A 413 29.24 -20.87 -13.56
C GLU A 413 30.44 -21.51 -12.86
N THR A 414 31.19 -20.72 -12.10
CA THR A 414 32.41 -21.17 -11.39
C THR A 414 32.12 -21.99 -10.12
N SER A 415 30.89 -21.95 -9.62
CA SER A 415 30.49 -22.68 -8.41
C SER A 415 30.52 -24.21 -8.57
N ASN A 416 31.07 -24.88 -7.56
CA ASN A 416 31.07 -26.35 -7.40
C ASN A 416 29.73 -26.90 -6.85
N LEU A 417 28.75 -26.04 -6.54
CA LEU A 417 27.45 -26.47 -6.05
C LEU A 417 26.70 -27.29 -7.11
N ILE A 418 25.89 -28.25 -6.67
CA ILE A 418 25.03 -29.02 -7.58
C ILE A 418 23.96 -28.11 -8.21
N SER A 419 23.49 -28.46 -9.40
CA SER A 419 22.36 -27.77 -10.02
C SER A 419 21.06 -28.04 -9.26
N SER A 420 20.14 -27.07 -9.28
CA SER A 420 18.80 -27.22 -8.71
C SER A 420 18.05 -28.39 -9.31
N SER A 421 18.14 -28.60 -10.62
CA SER A 421 17.51 -29.75 -11.31
C SER A 421 18.02 -31.10 -10.77
N LYS A 422 19.33 -31.22 -10.53
CA LYS A 422 19.92 -32.45 -9.96
C LYS A 422 19.44 -32.66 -8.52
N PHE A 423 19.43 -31.61 -7.69
CA PHE A 423 18.89 -31.66 -6.33
C PHE A 423 17.42 -32.09 -6.31
N ILE A 424 16.56 -31.46 -7.12
CA ILE A 424 15.12 -31.75 -7.18
C ILE A 424 14.90 -33.23 -7.55
N LYS A 425 15.68 -33.77 -8.49
CA LYS A 425 15.58 -35.18 -8.89
C LYS A 425 15.98 -36.12 -7.74
N SER A 426 17.07 -35.82 -7.03
CA SER A 426 17.52 -36.62 -5.88
C SER A 426 16.54 -36.56 -4.72
N TYR A 427 16.03 -35.37 -4.38
CA TYR A 427 15.09 -35.18 -3.27
C TYR A 427 13.74 -35.86 -3.52
N LYS A 428 13.25 -35.87 -4.77
CA LYS A 428 12.05 -36.65 -5.11
C LYS A 428 12.28 -38.14 -4.93
N LYS A 429 13.44 -38.66 -5.34
CA LYS A 429 13.79 -40.08 -5.19
C LYS A 429 13.92 -40.53 -3.73
N SER A 430 14.32 -39.64 -2.81
CA SER A 430 14.45 -40.00 -1.38
C SER A 430 13.12 -39.98 -0.63
N LYS A 431 12.01 -39.58 -1.27
CA LYS A 431 10.66 -39.55 -0.68
C LYS A 431 9.77 -40.71 -1.11
N PHE A 432 10.21 -41.49 -2.10
CA PHE A 432 9.62 -42.74 -2.54
C PHE A 432 10.58 -43.87 -2.18
#